data_AF-A0A940QKA3-F1
#
_entry.id   AF-A0A940QKA3-F1
#
_cell.length_a   1.000
_cell.length_b   1.000
_cell.length_c   1.000
_cell.angle_alpha   90.00
_cell.angle_beta   90.00
_cell.angle_gamma   90.00
#
_symmetry.space_group_name_H-M   'P 1'
#
loop_
_entity.id
_entity.type
_entity.pdbx_description
1 polymer ?
#
loop_
_entity_poly.entity_id
_entity_poly.type
_entity_poly.pdbx_seq_one_letter_code
_entity_poly.pdbx_strand_id
1 'polypeptide(L)' 'VQLLKGDILKGTKCTNPRCITHAEKYLPESFIKSGDIAECEFCDERILL' A
#
# COMPACT_ATOMS: atom_id res chain seq x y z
N VAL A 1 6.79 3.64 -18.72
CA VAL A 1 7.45 3.49 -17.40
C VAL A 1 6.38 3.21 -16.38
N GLN A 2 6.45 2.08 -15.68
CA GLN A 2 5.50 1.76 -14.61
C GLN A 2 6.13 2.20 -13.28
N LEU A 3 5.43 3.06 -12.53
CA LEU A 3 5.96 3.68 -11.29
C LEU A 3 5.76 2.79 -10.06
N LEU A 4 4.70 1.97 -10.05
CA LEU A 4 4.32 1.06 -8.96
C LEU A 4 4.35 -0.38 -9.46
N LYS A 5 4.90 -1.29 -8.66
CA LYS A 5 5.05 -2.71 -8.98
C LYS A 5 3.95 -3.57 -8.36
N GLY A 6 3.30 -3.07 -7.30
CA GLY A 6 2.26 -3.76 -6.57
C GLY A 6 0.87 -3.65 -7.19
N ASP A 7 -0.10 -4.19 -6.48
CA ASP A 7 -1.52 -4.18 -6.82
C ASP A 7 -2.31 -3.25 -5.91
N ILE A 8 -3.37 -2.63 -6.46
CA ILE A 8 -4.32 -1.85 -5.67
C ILE A 8 -5.22 -2.81 -4.88
N LEU A 9 -5.10 -2.78 -3.55
CA LEU A 9 -5.86 -3.66 -2.68
C LEU A 9 -7.15 -2.98 -2.19
N LYS A 10 -8.25 -3.21 -2.93
CA LYS A 10 -9.55 -2.60 -2.61
C LYS A 10 -9.99 -2.93 -1.19
N GLY A 11 -10.39 -1.91 -0.45
CA GLY A 11 -10.89 -2.04 0.93
C GLY A 11 -9.80 -2.19 2.00
N THR A 12 -8.54 -2.30 1.59
CA THR A 12 -7.39 -2.30 2.50
C THR A 12 -6.74 -0.92 2.47
N LYS A 13 -6.38 -0.41 3.65
CA LYS A 13 -5.63 0.83 3.81
C LYS A 13 -4.34 0.53 4.53
N CYS A 14 -3.30 1.32 4.25
CA CYS A 14 -2.10 1.27 5.07
C CYS A 14 -2.45 1.48 6.56
N THR A 15 -1.81 0.73 7.46
CA THR A 15 -2.00 0.85 8.91
C THR A 15 -1.07 1.87 9.54
N ASN A 16 -0.01 2.29 8.84
CA ASN A 16 0.89 3.34 9.30
C ASN A 16 0.18 4.69 9.23
N PRO A 17 -0.16 5.34 10.36
CA PRO A 17 -0.93 6.59 10.37
C PRO A 17 -0.18 7.77 9.72
N ARG A 18 1.12 7.62 9.47
CA ARG A 18 1.96 8.62 8.78
C ARG A 18 2.14 8.34 7.29
N CYS A 19 1.50 7.30 6.75
CA CYS A 19 1.56 7.01 5.32
C CYS A 19 0.91 8.14 4.50
N ILE A 20 1.58 8.53 3.40
CA ILE A 20 1.11 9.59 2.51
C ILE A 20 -0.26 9.27 1.88
N THR A 21 -0.63 8.00 1.74
CA THR A 21 -1.94 7.57 1.21
C THR A 21 -3.12 8.04 2.07
N HIS A 22 -2.87 8.39 3.35
CA HIS A 22 -3.88 8.99 4.22
C HIS A 22 -4.10 10.49 3.96
N ALA A 23 -3.06 11.20 3.51
CA ALA A 23 -3.12 12.63 3.23
C ALA A 23 -3.59 12.89 1.79
N GLU A 24 -3.03 12.16 0.83
CA GLU A 24 -3.23 12.36 -0.60
C GLU A 24 -4.22 11.35 -1.19
N LYS A 25 -5.52 11.69 -1.18
CA LYS A 25 -6.62 10.78 -1.59
C LYS A 25 -6.59 10.30 -3.05
N TYR A 26 -5.79 10.94 -3.90
CA TYR A 26 -5.60 10.51 -5.28
C TYR A 26 -4.55 9.40 -5.41
N LEU A 27 -3.73 9.16 -4.37
CA LEU A 27 -2.79 8.06 -4.37
C LEU A 27 -3.53 6.73 -4.17
N PRO A 28 -3.20 5.70 -4.96
CA PRO A 28 -3.76 4.38 -4.76
C PRO A 28 -3.20 3.72 -3.50
N GLU A 29 -4.00 2.86 -2.86
CA GLU A 29 -3.54 1.94 -1.82
C GLU A 29 -2.84 0.74 -2.48
N SER A 30 -1.58 0.95 -2.89
CA SER A 30 -0.75 -0.01 -3.65
C SER A 30 0.14 -0.85 -2.73
N PHE A 31 0.12 -2.16 -2.92
CA PHE A 31 0.87 -3.11 -2.10
C PHE A 31 1.56 -4.19 -2.93
N ILE A 32 2.79 -4.54 -2.55
CA ILE A 32 3.48 -5.74 -3.05
C ILE A 32 3.09 -6.91 -2.14
N LYS A 33 2.52 -7.98 -2.73
CA LYS A 33 2.11 -9.17 -1.98
C LYS A 33 3.21 -10.22 -1.93
N SER A 34 3.37 -10.84 -0.77
CA SER A 34 4.22 -12.01 -0.56
C SER A 34 3.55 -12.96 0.44
N GLY A 35 2.87 -13.99 -0.08
CA GLY A 35 2.02 -14.85 0.74
C GLY A 35 0.89 -14.06 1.41
N ASP A 36 0.79 -14.17 2.73
CA ASP A 36 -0.20 -13.46 3.55
C ASP A 36 0.25 -12.05 3.97
N ILE A 37 1.39 -11.58 3.45
CA ILE A 37 1.93 -10.25 3.75
C ILE A 37 1.70 -9.31 2.56
N ALA A 38 1.26 -8.09 2.85
CA ALA A 38 1.23 -6.98 1.91
C ALA A 38 2.13 -5.83 2.38
N GLU A 39 3.10 -5.44 1.56
CA GLU A 39 4.04 -4.34 1.82
C GLU A 39 3.60 -3.09 1.06
N CYS A 40 3.37 -1.98 1.75
CA CYS A 40 2.93 -0.71 1.16
C CYS A 40 4.06 -0.06 0.36
N GLU A 41 3.82 0.25 -0.92
CA GLU A 41 4.85 0.83 -1.79
C GLU A 41 5.22 2.30 -1.48
N PHE A 42 4.53 2.92 -0.53
CA PHE A 42 4.75 4.32 -0.16
C PHE A 42 5.53 4.51 1.16
N CYS A 43 5.48 3.54 2.06
CA CYS A 43 6.10 3.67 3.39
C CYS A 43 6.72 2.37 3.92
N ASP A 44 6.75 1.32 3.11
CA ASP A 44 7.31 -0.01 3.42
C ASP A 44 6.64 -0.73 4.63
N GLU A 45 5.51 -0.20 5.13
CA GLU A 45 4.73 -0.83 6.18
C GLU A 45 4.17 -2.18 5.69
N ARG A 46 4.30 -3.21 6.52
CA ARG A 46 3.83 -4.57 6.23
C ARG A 46 2.59 -4.88 7.04
N ILE A 47 1.56 -5.34 6.35
CA ILE A 47 0.32 -5.80 6.97
C ILE A 47 0.07 -7.27 6.64
N LEU A 48 -0.61 -7.96 7.55
CA LEU A 48 -1.17 -9.29 7.29
C LEU A 48 -2.53 -9.12 6.60
N LEU A 49 -2.76 -9.90 5.55
CA LEU A 49 -3.99 -9.90 4.74
C LEU A 49 -5.13 -10.71 5.36
#